data_AF-A0A9E8N375-F1
#
_entry.id   AF-A0A9E8N375-F1
#
_cell.length_a   1.000
_cell.length_b   1.000
_cell.length_c   1.000
_cell.angle_alpha   90.00
_cell.angle_beta   90.00
_cell.angle_gamma   90.00
#
_symmetry.space_group_name_H-M   'P 1'
#
loop_
_entity.id
_entity.type
_entity.pdbx_description
1 polymer ?
#
loop_
_entity_poly.entity_id
_entity_poly.type
_entity_poly.pdbx_seq_one_letter_code
_entity_poly.pdbx_strand_id
1 'polypeptide(L)' 'MEVKDWGLSTTTFTLFLAMPKTIQIGDTYEAYPGCDKKVSTCEDKYDNVINFRGEPFVPPESVINQSPDAED' A
#
# COMPACT_ATOMS: atom_id res chain seq x y z
N MET A 1 -9.58 -6.87 10.43
CA MET A 1 -9.95 -5.45 10.34
C MET A 1 -8.80 -4.66 9.77
N GLU A 2 -9.09 -3.67 8.93
CA GLU A 2 -8.05 -2.83 8.32
C GLU A 2 -7.80 -1.57 9.15
N VAL A 3 -6.52 -1.29 9.41
CA VAL A 3 -6.07 -0.10 10.13
C VAL A 3 -5.95 1.05 9.13
N LYS A 4 -6.67 2.14 9.39
CA LYS A 4 -6.64 3.38 8.63
C LYS A 4 -5.46 4.26 9.02
N ASP A 5 -5.20 4.36 10.32
CA ASP A 5 -4.15 5.20 10.89
C ASP A 5 -3.68 4.63 12.23
N TRP A 6 -2.45 4.96 12.63
CA TRP A 6 -1.85 4.46 13.87
C TRP A 6 -0.86 5.47 14.46
N GLY A 7 -0.92 5.65 15.78
CA GLY A 7 -0.07 6.61 16.50
C GLY A 7 1.06 5.92 17.28
N LEU A 8 2.31 6.25 16.95
CA LEU A 8 3.51 5.72 17.64
C LEU A 8 3.55 6.08 19.13
N SER A 9 3.15 7.31 19.49
CA SER A 9 3.19 7.81 20.87
C SER A 9 1.94 7.46 21.68
N THR A 10 0.81 7.29 20.99
CA THR A 10 -0.49 7.00 21.63
C THR A 10 -0.78 5.51 21.71
N THR A 11 -0.07 4.67 20.94
CA THR A 11 -0.35 3.22 20.82
C THR A 11 -1.81 2.92 20.45
N THR A 12 -2.41 3.78 19.62
CA THR A 12 -3.81 3.66 19.17
C THR A 12 -3.91 3.31 17.70
N PHE A 13 -4.84 2.41 17.35
CA PHE A 13 -5.27 2.17 15.98
C PHE A 13 -6.60 2.85 15.68
N THR A 14 -6.69 3.51 14.53
CA THR A 14 -7.95 3.92 13.91
C THR A 14 -8.30 2.90 12.83
N LEU A 15 -9.51 2.36 12.86
CA LEU A 15 -9.96 1.37 11.87
C LEU A 15 -10.77 2.03 10.76
N PHE A 16 -10.75 1.46 9.55
CA PHE A 16 -11.61 1.93 8.45
C PHE A 16 -13.09 1.69 8.73
N LEU A 17 -13.41 0.55 9.33
CA LEU A 17 -14.76 0.17 9.76
C LEU A 17 -14.72 -0.20 11.23
N ALA A 18 -15.86 -0.08 11.91
CA ALA A 18 -15.99 -0.53 13.29
C ALA A 18 -15.80 -2.05 13.38
N MET A 19 -15.28 -2.53 14.52
CA MET A 19 -15.27 -3.96 14.81
C MET A 19 -16.71 -4.49 14.84
N PRO A 20 -16.97 -5.68 14.28
CA PRO A 20 -18.31 -6.29 14.32
C PRO A 20 -18.74 -6.70 15.74
N LYS A 21 -17.79 -6.80 16.68
CA LYS A 21 -18.02 -7.05 18.10
C LYS A 21 -17.26 -6.01 18.93
N THR A 22 -17.82 -5.65 20.08
CA THR A 22 -17.16 -4.72 21.01
C THR A 22 -15.87 -5.32 21.56
N ILE A 23 -14.74 -4.63 21.37
CA ILE A 23 -13.45 -5.02 21.96
C ILE A 23 -13.53 -4.90 23.48
N GLN A 24 -13.09 -5.93 24.20
CA GLN A 24 -13.03 -5.97 25.66
C GLN A 24 -11.58 -5.93 26.17
N ILE A 25 -11.42 -5.55 27.43
CA ILE A 25 -10.12 -5.65 28.11
C ILE A 25 -9.72 -7.13 28.18
N GLY A 26 -8.49 -7.42 27.76
CA GLY A 26 -7.96 -8.79 27.69
C GLY A 26 -8.00 -9.40 26.29
N ASP A 27 -8.70 -8.78 25.33
CA ASP A 27 -8.63 -9.19 23.93
C ASP A 27 -7.19 -9.02 23.40
N THR A 28 -6.71 -10.03 22.68
CA THR A 28 -5.41 -10.01 22.02
C THR A 28 -5.55 -9.68 20.54
N TYR A 29 -4.52 -9.09 19.95
CA TYR A 29 -4.47 -8.82 18.52
C TYR A 29 -3.10 -9.16 17.94
N GLU A 30 -3.11 -9.48 16.65
CA GLU A 30 -1.92 -9.46 15.80
C GLU A 30 -2.13 -8.40 14.72
N ALA A 31 -1.09 -7.62 14.45
CA ALA A 31 -1.11 -6.61 13.41
C ALA A 31 0.05 -6.86 12.44
N TYR A 32 -0.25 -6.82 11.15
CA TYR A 32 0.73 -6.99 10.08
C TYR A 32 1.06 -5.61 9.48
N PRO A 33 2.31 -5.33 9.11
CA PRO A 33 2.67 -4.05 8.50
C PRO A 33 1.89 -3.83 7.19
N GLY A 34 1.20 -2.69 7.09
CA GLY A 34 0.49 -2.32 5.87
C GLY A 34 1.43 -2.10 4.67
N CYS A 35 0.91 -2.37 3.47
CA CYS A 35 1.58 -2.13 2.19
C CYS A 35 0.86 -0.99 1.47
N ASP A 36 1.61 0.04 1.07
CA ASP A 36 1.09 1.20 0.32
C ASP A 36 0.89 0.90 -1.18
N LYS A 37 1.16 -0.34 -1.59
CA LYS A 37 1.01 -0.87 -2.95
C LYS A 37 1.95 -0.23 -3.97
N LYS A 38 3.01 0.46 -3.53
CA LYS A 38 4.05 0.97 -4.42
C LYS A 38 5.12 -0.10 -4.70
N VAL A 39 5.64 -0.10 -5.93
CA VAL A 39 6.71 -1.03 -6.34
C VAL A 39 7.97 -0.83 -5.50
N SER A 40 8.32 0.42 -5.19
CA SER A 40 9.47 0.77 -4.33
C SER A 40 9.33 0.17 -2.94
N THR A 41 8.15 0.27 -2.32
CA THR A 41 7.91 -0.35 -1.00
C THR A 41 8.02 -1.88 -1.07
N CYS A 42 7.54 -2.49 -2.16
CA CYS A 42 7.64 -3.94 -2.35
C CYS A 42 9.10 -4.42 -2.47
N GLU A 43 9.97 -3.60 -3.05
CA GLU A 43 11.40 -3.83 -3.17
C GLU A 43 12.12 -3.50 -1.84
N ASP A 44 12.09 -2.24 -1.41
CA ASP A 44 12.91 -1.71 -0.33
C ASP A 44 12.54 -2.26 1.05
N LYS A 45 11.24 -2.44 1.32
CA LYS A 45 10.75 -2.84 2.65
C LYS A 45 10.51 -4.33 2.76
N TYR A 46 10.08 -4.98 1.68
CA TYR A 46 9.59 -6.36 1.70
C TYR A 46 10.44 -7.33 0.89
N ASP A 47 11.40 -6.87 0.09
CA ASP A 47 12.25 -7.71 -0.78
C ASP A 47 11.45 -8.74 -1.61
N ASN A 48 10.31 -8.30 -2.17
CA ASN A 48 9.35 -9.19 -2.83
C ASN A 48 8.87 -8.63 -4.18
N VAL A 49 9.69 -7.82 -4.84
CA VAL A 49 9.35 -7.17 -6.12
C VAL A 49 9.00 -8.18 -7.22
N ILE A 50 9.60 -9.38 -7.19
CA ILE A 50 9.32 -10.46 -8.17
C ILE A 50 7.85 -10.92 -8.14
N ASN A 51 7.15 -10.73 -7.03
CA ASN A 51 5.73 -11.03 -6.88
C ASN A 51 4.84 -9.78 -6.92
N PHE A 52 5.36 -8.64 -7.38
CA PHE A 52 4.57 -7.42 -7.56
C PHE A 52 3.56 -7.61 -8.70
N ARG A 53 2.27 -7.34 -8.42
CA ARG A 53 1.15 -7.61 -9.35
C ARG A 53 0.50 -6.34 -9.91
N GLY A 54 1.24 -5.22 -9.90
CA GLY A 54 0.84 -3.98 -10.52
C GLY A 54 1.53 -3.76 -11.87
N GLU A 55 1.29 -2.61 -12.46
CA GLU A 55 1.83 -2.25 -13.78
C GLU A 55 2.67 -0.96 -13.67
N PRO A 56 3.87 -1.03 -13.04
CA PRO A 56 4.62 0.16 -12.65
C PRO A 56 5.23 0.93 -13.85
N PHE A 57 5.25 0.32 -15.03
CA PHE A 57 5.89 0.85 -16.23
C PHE A 57 4.89 1.14 -17.35
N VAL A 58 3.59 1.20 -17.06
CA VAL A 58 2.61 1.63 -18.06
C VAL A 58 2.93 3.07 -18.46
N PRO A 59 3.23 3.32 -19.74
CA PRO A 59 3.52 4.66 -20.20
C PRO A 59 2.25 5.52 -20.13
N PRO A 60 2.38 6.84 -19.90
CA PRO A 60 1.24 7.75 -20.00
C PRO A 60 0.74 7.80 -21.46
N GLU A 61 -0.55 8.08 -21.64
CA GLU A 61 -1.16 8.18 -22.97
C GLU A 61 -0.44 9.16 -23.90
N SER A 62 0.17 10.21 -23.34
CA SER A 62 0.94 11.19 -24.09
C SER A 62 2.13 10.59 -24.82
N VAL A 63 2.77 9.55 -24.28
CA VAL A 63 3.90 8.85 -24.93
C VAL A 63 3.39 7.90 -26.02
N ILE A 64 2.22 7.30 -25.82
CA ILE A 64 1.60 6.40 -26.81
C ILE A 64 1.14 7.18 -28.04
N ASN A 65 0.62 8.39 -27.84
CA ASN A 65 0.07 9.25 -28.89
C ASN A 65 1.11 10.17 -29.55
N GLN A 66 2.38 10.04 -29.19
CA GLN A 66 3.46 10.73 -29.90
C GLN A 66 3.74 9.99 -31.20
N SER A 67 3.53 10.68 -32.33
CA SER A 67 4.21 10.31 -33.56
C SER A 67 5.71 10.48 -33.33
N PRO A 68 6.57 9.59 -33.86
CA PRO A 68 8.00 9.81 -33.79
C PRO A 68 8.32 11.16 -34.41
N ASP A 69 8.94 12.04 -33.63
CA ASP A 69 9.56 13.24 -34.17
C ASP A 69 10.63 12.77 -35.16
N ALA A 70 10.62 13.31 -36.38
CA ALA A 70 11.69 13.08 -37.34
C ALA A 70 12.94 13.79 -36.80
N GLU A 71 13.75 13.05 -36.05
CA GLU A 71 15.11 13.47 -35.69
C GLU A 71 15.98 13.32 -36.96
N ASP A 72 16.41 14.45 -37.52
CA ASP A 72 17.48 14.52 -38.55
C ASP A 72 18.83 14.04 -37.98
#